data_AF-A0A9P5S8F3-F1
#
_entry.id   AF-A0A9P5S8F3-F1
#
_cell.length_a   1.000
_cell.length_b   1.000
_cell.length_c   1.000
_cell.angle_alpha   90.00
_cell.angle_beta   90.00
_cell.angle_gamma   90.00
#
_symmetry.space_group_name_H-M   'P 1'
#
loop_
_entity.id
_entity.type
_entity.pdbx_description
1 polymer ?
#
loop_
_entity_poly.entity_id
_entity_poly.type
_entity_poly.pdbx_seq_one_letter_code
_entity_poly.pdbx_strand_id
1 'polypeptide(L)'
;IMYDLELPLGLSPAPCDSEVDNFRLWTMDAVLAAIRAGEFKPNCACVCLHFMLRHGIVTPENESDYVEINQRLRRRLEYPGPKRWPTFKEVH
;
A
#
# COMPACT_ATOMS: atom_id res chain seq x y z
N ILE A 1 -3.95 -0.56 9.35
CA ILE A 1 -2.79 -0.80 10.24
C ILE A 1 -1.65 -1.29 9.34
N MET A 2 -0.42 -0.83 9.53
CA MET A 2 0.75 -1.24 8.75
C MET A 2 1.85 -1.71 9.70
N TYR A 3 2.59 -2.73 9.29
CA TYR A 3 3.65 -3.36 10.08
C TYR A 3 4.92 -3.43 9.25
N ASP A 4 6.05 -3.21 9.92
CA ASP A 4 7.38 -3.42 9.36
C ASP A 4 8.04 -4.55 10.15
N LEU A 5 8.72 -5.45 9.44
CA LEU A 5 9.41 -6.58 10.02
C LEU A 5 10.82 -6.66 9.44
N GLU A 6 11.82 -6.54 10.31
CA GLU A 6 13.21 -6.80 9.94
C GLU A 6 13.44 -8.32 9.90
N LEU A 7 14.04 -8.80 8.82
CA LEU A 7 14.29 -10.22 8.59
C LEU A 7 15.79 -10.53 8.72
N PRO A 8 16.16 -11.69 9.31
CA PRO A 8 17.56 -12.12 9.36
C PRO A 8 18.17 -12.27 7.97
N LEU A 9 19.47 -11.98 7.86
CA LEU A 9 20.25 -12.24 6.66
C LEU A 9 20.20 -13.75 6.32
N GLY A 10 19.88 -14.08 5.06
CA GLY A 10 19.81 -15.46 4.57
C GLY A 10 18.45 -16.15 4.76
N LEU A 11 17.45 -15.48 5.33
CA LEU A 11 16.09 -16.01 5.35
C LEU A 11 15.52 -16.09 3.93
N SER A 12 15.06 -17.27 3.51
CA SER A 12 14.33 -17.47 2.26
C SER A 12 12.87 -17.84 2.57
N PRO A 13 11.90 -16.93 2.38
CA PRO A 13 10.49 -17.27 2.56
C PRO A 13 10.06 -18.31 1.52
N ALA A 14 9.28 -19.29 1.95
CA ALA A 14 8.68 -20.31 1.09
C ALA A 14 7.15 -20.18 1.14
N PRO A 15 6.45 -20.32 0.00
CA PRO A 15 4.99 -20.41 0.01
C PRO A 15 4.54 -21.56 0.91
N CYS A 16 3.56 -21.29 1.79
CA CYS A 16 2.99 -22.29 2.69
C CYS A 16 1.73 -22.94 2.09
N ASP A 17 1.10 -22.26 1.13
CA ASP A 17 -0.12 -22.66 0.45
C ASP A 17 -0.09 -22.25 -1.03
N SER A 18 -1.22 -22.39 -1.72
CA SER A 18 -1.38 -22.05 -3.13
C SER A 18 -1.70 -20.58 -3.41
N GLU A 19 -1.72 -19.70 -2.39
CA GLU A 19 -2.05 -18.28 -2.60
C GLU A 19 -0.87 -17.50 -3.19
N VAL A 20 0.36 -17.95 -2.91
CA VAL A 20 1.61 -17.31 -3.35
C VAL A 20 2.38 -18.23 -4.27
N ASP A 21 2.68 -17.75 -5.48
CA ASP A 21 3.48 -18.50 -6.45
C ASP A 21 4.98 -18.49 -6.10
N ASN A 22 5.54 -17.31 -5.81
CA ASN A 22 6.95 -17.17 -5.42
C ASN A 22 7.23 -15.89 -4.63
N PHE A 23 8.37 -15.87 -3.92
CA PHE A 23 8.92 -14.68 -3.28
C PHE A 23 10.19 -14.24 -3.99
N ARG A 24 10.37 -12.92 -4.11
CA ARG A 24 11.58 -12.31 -4.70
C ARG A 24 12.10 -11.22 -3.77
N LEU A 25 13.40 -11.20 -3.54
CA LEU A 25 14.08 -10.14 -2.82
C LEU A 25 14.54 -9.06 -3.81
N TRP A 26 13.94 -7.87 -3.74
CA TRP A 26 14.25 -6.74 -4.62
C TRP A 26 14.82 -5.57 -3.84
N THR A 27 15.65 -4.77 -4.50
CA THR A 27 16.08 -3.47 -3.97
C THR A 27 14.91 -2.47 -4.00
N MET A 28 14.99 -1.42 -3.18
CA MET A 28 13.94 -0.41 -3.14
C MET A 28 13.78 0.33 -4.47
N ASP A 29 14.89 0.57 -5.20
CA ASP A 29 14.85 1.18 -6.54
C ASP A 29 14.15 0.28 -7.56
N ALA A 30 14.38 -1.03 -7.50
CA ALA A 30 13.71 -1.98 -8.39
C ALA A 30 12.20 -2.04 -8.11
N VAL A 31 11.81 -2.03 -6.83
CA VAL A 31 10.39 -1.94 -6.43
C VAL A 31 9.76 -0.64 -6.95
N LEU A 32 10.45 0.49 -6.81
CA LEU A 32 9.95 1.78 -7.28
C LEU A 32 9.79 1.81 -8.81
N ALA A 33 10.75 1.26 -9.55
CA ALA A 33 10.68 1.14 -11.01
C ALA A 33 9.48 0.28 -11.45
N ALA A 34 9.26 -0.87 -10.80
CA ALA A 34 8.14 -1.77 -11.10
C ALA A 34 6.78 -1.16 -10.75
N ILE A 35 6.69 -0.38 -9.66
CA ILE A 35 5.49 0.40 -9.35
C ILE A 35 5.18 1.40 -10.46
N ARG A 36 6.19 2.14 -10.94
CA ARG A 36 6.03 3.09 -12.06
C ARG A 36 5.65 2.39 -13.37
N ALA A 37 6.12 1.16 -13.58
CA ALA A 37 5.75 0.33 -14.73
C ALA A 37 4.34 -0.30 -14.62
N GLY A 38 3.66 -0.16 -13.47
CA GLY A 38 2.32 -0.73 -13.26
C GLY A 38 2.31 -2.23 -12.99
N GLU A 39 3.44 -2.82 -12.61
CA GLU A 39 3.57 -4.26 -12.35
C GLU A 39 3.00 -4.67 -10.99
N PHE A 40 2.70 -3.70 -10.12
CA PHE A 40 2.09 -3.92 -8.81
C PHE A 40 0.59 -3.66 -8.84
N LYS A 41 -0.16 -4.49 -8.10
CA LYS A 41 -1.55 -4.17 -7.76
C LYS A 41 -1.59 -2.83 -7.01
N PRO A 42 -2.56 -1.93 -7.29
CA PRO A 42 -2.58 -0.58 -6.70
C PRO A 42 -2.45 -0.57 -5.17
N ASN A 43 -3.15 -1.47 -4.47
CA ASN A 43 -3.09 -1.55 -3.01
C ASN A 43 -1.69 -1.94 -2.49
N CYS A 44 -0.99 -2.84 -3.19
CA CYS A 44 0.35 -3.26 -2.84
C CYS A 44 1.36 -2.13 -3.09
N ALA A 45 1.23 -1.42 -4.22
CA ALA A 45 2.04 -0.24 -4.51
C ALA A 45 1.92 0.82 -3.39
N CYS A 46 0.71 1.07 -2.89
CA CYS A 46 0.49 1.99 -1.76
C CYS A 46 1.24 1.56 -0.49
N VAL A 47 1.31 0.26 -0.19
CA VAL A 47 2.05 -0.26 0.98
C VAL A 47 3.54 0.01 0.83
N CYS A 48 4.11 -0.30 -0.34
CA CYS A 48 5.52 -0.04 -0.64
C CYS A 48 5.85 1.45 -0.57
N LEU A 49 5.03 2.31 -1.18
CA LEU A 49 5.23 3.77 -1.13
C LEU A 49 5.14 4.31 0.30
N HIS A 50 4.20 3.83 1.11
CA HIS A 50 4.10 4.25 2.52
C HIS A 50 5.31 3.81 3.35
N PHE A 51 5.92 2.66 3.05
CA PHE A 51 7.21 2.26 3.63
C PHE A 51 8.32 3.22 3.20
N MET A 52 8.48 3.45 1.90
CA MET A 52 9.55 4.31 1.36
C MET A 52 9.49 5.75 1.88
N LEU A 53 8.29 6.31 2.04
CA LEU A 53 8.09 7.65 2.61
C LEU A 53 8.48 7.72 4.10
N ARG A 54 8.17 6.69 4.89
CA ARG A 54 8.51 6.67 6.32
C ARG A 54 9.99 6.48 6.58
N HIS A 55 10.68 5.79 5.68
CA HIS A 55 12.11 5.50 5.76
C HIS A 55 12.97 6.51 4.99
N GLY A 56 12.39 7.56 4.40
CA GLY A 56 13.14 8.62 3.70
C GLY A 56 13.77 8.18 2.38
N ILE A 57 13.27 7.11 1.77
CA ILE A 57 13.71 6.64 0.45
C ILE A 57 13.07 7.50 -0.65
N VAL A 58 11.77 7.78 -0.51
CA VAL A 58 11.06 8.76 -1.33
C VAL A 58 10.99 10.05 -0.53
N THR A 59 11.54 11.13 -1.09
CA THR A 59 11.69 12.43 -0.42
C THR A 59 11.15 13.57 -1.30
N PRO A 60 10.86 14.75 -0.72
CA PRO A 60 10.44 15.91 -1.52
C PRO A 60 11.43 16.33 -2.60
N GLU A 61 12.71 16.00 -2.44
CA GLU A 61 13.78 16.36 -3.38
C GLU A 61 13.87 15.40 -4.57
N ASN A 62 13.41 14.15 -4.42
CA ASN A 62 13.53 13.11 -5.44
C ASN A 62 12.20 12.71 -6.10
N GLU A 63 11.06 13.17 -5.58
CA GLU A 63 9.73 12.84 -6.09
C GLU A 63 8.86 14.10 -6.19
N SER A 64 8.51 14.50 -7.41
CA SER A 64 7.71 15.72 -7.66
C SER A 64 6.30 15.59 -7.09
N ASP A 65 5.75 14.38 -7.06
CA ASP A 65 4.38 14.13 -6.58
C ASP A 65 4.33 13.83 -5.08
N TYR A 66 5.44 14.03 -4.35
CA TYR A 66 5.59 13.67 -2.93
C TYR A 66 4.41 14.14 -2.07
N VAL A 67 4.01 15.41 -2.23
CA VAL A 67 2.93 16.02 -1.44
C VAL A 67 1.60 15.31 -1.70
N GLU A 68 1.28 15.06 -2.96
CA GLU A 68 0.04 14.41 -3.35
C GLU A 68 0.00 12.95 -2.88
N ILE A 69 1.09 12.21 -3.10
CA ILE A 69 1.22 10.82 -2.65
C ILE A 69 1.03 10.74 -1.13
N ASN A 70 1.73 11.59 -0.37
CA ASN A 70 1.65 11.58 1.10
C ASN A 70 0.25 11.93 1.61
N GLN A 71 -0.44 12.90 1.00
CA GLN A 71 -1.82 13.25 1.35
C GLN A 71 -2.80 12.12 1.05
N ARG A 72 -2.68 11.46 -0.11
CA ARG A 72 -3.57 10.37 -0.51
C ARG A 72 -3.38 9.11 0.34
N LEU A 73 -2.14 8.76 0.68
CA LEU A 73 -1.84 7.59 1.50
C LEU A 73 -2.27 7.75 2.97
N ARG A 74 -2.25 8.98 3.50
CA ARG A 74 -2.63 9.28 4.89
C ARG A 74 -4.05 9.81 5.01
N ARG A 75 -4.91 9.54 4.02
CA ARG A 75 -6.27 10.07 4.02
C ARG A 75 -7.01 9.62 5.28
N ARG A 76 -7.34 10.60 6.14
CA ARG A 76 -8.27 10.38 7.25
C ARG A 76 -9.66 10.26 6.62
N LEU A 77 -10.16 9.03 6.53
CA LEU A 77 -11.56 8.83 6.16
C LEU A 77 -12.42 9.49 7.24
N GLU A 78 -13.17 10.52 6.85
CA GLU A 78 -14.24 11.04 7.69
C GLU A 78 -15.21 9.89 7.94
N TYR A 79 -15.60 9.72 9.20
CA TYR A 79 -16.53 8.67 9.59
C TYR A 79 -17.81 8.83 8.75
N PRO A 80 -18.24 7.81 7.99
CA PRO A 80 -19.54 7.87 7.34
C PRO A 80 -20.58 7.81 8.46
N GLY A 81 -21.04 8.98 8.92
CA GLY A 81 -22.22 9.08 9.76
C GLY A 81 -23.38 8.32 9.10
N PRO A 82 -24.32 7.77 9.89
CA PRO A 82 -25.35 6.87 9.37
C PRO A 82 -26.08 7.55 8.20
N LYS A 83 -25.90 7.00 6.98
CA LYS A 83 -26.81 7.30 5.88
C LYS A 83 -28.19 6.85 6.33
N ARG A 84 -29.15 7.77 6.47
CA ARG A 84 -30.56 7.41 6.67
C ARG A 84 -30.94 6.44 5.55
N TRP A 85 -31.08 5.16 5.88
CA TRP A 85 -31.64 4.16 4.99
C TRP A 85 -33.06 4.64 4.62
N PRO A 86 -33.46 4.61 3.33
CA PRO A 86 -34.85 4.90 3.00
C PRO A 86 -35.71 3.86 3.71
N THR A 87 -36.50 4.30 4.68
CA THR A 87 -37.52 3.48 5.33
C THR A 87 -38.37 2.87 4.23
N PHE A 88 -38.40 1.53 4.16
CA PHE A 88 -39.32 0.82 3.29
C PHE A 88 -40.73 1.33 3.59
N LYS A 89 -41.38 1.96 2.62
CA LYS A 89 -42.82 2.18 2.69
C LYS A 89 -43.47 0.80 2.60
N GLU A 90 -44.15 0.40 3.66
CA GLU A 90 -45.07 -0.73 3.63
C GLU A 90 -46.05 -0.51 2.47
N VAL A 91 -46.02 -1.42 1.50
CA VAL A 91 -46.97 -1.46 0.39
C VAL A 91 -48.16 -2.27 0.91
N HIS A 92 -49.31 -1.62 1.01
CA HIS A 92 -50.61 -2.24 1.27
C HIS A 92 -51.00 -3.23 0.17
#